data_AF-A0A6B3HS24-F1
#
_entry.id   AF-A0A6B3HS24-F1
#
_cell.length_a   1.000
_cell.length_b   1.000
_cell.length_c   1.000
_cell.angle_alpha   90.00
_cell.angle_beta   90.00
_cell.angle_gamma   90.00
#
_symmetry.space_group_name_H-M   'P 1'
#
loop_
_entity.id
_entity.type
_entity.pdbx_description
1 polymer ?
#
loop_
_entity_poly.entity_id
_entity_poly.type
_entity_poly.pdbx_seq_one_letter_code
_entity_poly.pdbx_strand_id
1 'polypeptide(L)'
;SSDSRKDSKELRAHALRDSQRKAVINRAKDPEDELQLLIVNNMLLTGFDAPSIHTMYLDRPLRGAGLMQALARVNRRFRKKEEGLLVGYAPLTENLQKAIAEY
;
A
#
# COMPACT_ATOMS: atom_id res chain seq x y z
N SER A 1 -1.05 -6.91 -14.19
CA SER A 1 -0.72 -8.27 -14.66
C SER A 1 0.78 -8.45 -14.50
N SER A 2 1.27 -9.24 -13.53
CA SER A 2 2.69 -9.59 -13.47
C SER A 2 2.91 -10.75 -14.44
N ASP A 3 3.84 -10.57 -15.38
CA ASP A 3 4.17 -11.60 -16.35
C ASP A 3 4.97 -12.70 -15.63
N SER A 4 4.28 -13.75 -15.15
CA SER A 4 4.84 -14.91 -14.43
C SER A 4 5.89 -15.70 -15.22
N ARG A 5 6.17 -15.27 -16.46
CA ARG A 5 7.19 -15.84 -17.36
C ARG A 5 8.62 -15.49 -16.96
N LYS A 6 8.83 -14.42 -16.18
CA LYS A 6 10.17 -14.01 -15.71
C LYS A 6 10.54 -14.52 -14.31
N ASP A 7 9.60 -15.15 -13.60
CA ASP A 7 9.84 -15.63 -12.24
C ASP A 7 10.65 -16.93 -12.26
N SER A 8 11.63 -17.04 -11.35
CA SER A 8 12.37 -18.28 -11.13
C SER A 8 11.45 -19.42 -10.67
N LYS A 9 11.89 -20.67 -10.83
CA LYS A 9 11.10 -21.86 -10.43
C LYS A 9 10.73 -21.82 -8.94
N GLU A 10 11.60 -21.28 -8.10
CA GLU A 10 11.39 -21.08 -6.66
C GLU A 10 10.30 -20.04 -6.39
N LEU A 11 10.33 -18.89 -7.08
CA LEU A 11 9.33 -17.83 -6.93
C LEU A 11 7.93 -18.30 -7.38
N ARG A 12 7.86 -19.14 -8.42
CA ARG A 12 6.60 -19.72 -8.89
C ARG A 12 5.91 -20.62 -7.87
N ALA A 13 6.68 -21.29 -6.99
CA ALA A 13 6.10 -22.12 -5.92
C ALA A 13 5.31 -21.28 -4.91
N HIS A 14 5.67 -20.01 -4.74
CA HIS A 14 5.01 -19.06 -3.84
C HIS A 14 3.97 -18.18 -4.54
N ALA A 15 3.70 -18.42 -5.83
CA ALA A 15 2.71 -17.65 -6.58
C ALA A 15 1.29 -17.93 -6.06
N LEU A 16 0.65 -16.91 -5.50
CA LEU A 16 -0.74 -17.01 -5.04
C LEU A 16 -1.70 -17.02 -6.22
N ARG A 17 -2.64 -17.97 -6.19
CA ARG A 17 -3.85 -17.95 -7.03
C ARG A 17 -4.71 -16.74 -6.66
N ASP A 18 -5.61 -16.33 -7.54
CA ASP A 18 -6.46 -15.15 -7.29
C ASP A 18 -7.35 -15.29 -6.05
N SER A 19 -7.85 -16.50 -5.77
CA SER A 19 -8.60 -16.78 -4.54
C SER A 19 -7.76 -16.61 -3.28
N GLN A 20 -6.52 -17.09 -3.30
CA GLN A 20 -5.58 -16.96 -2.18
C GLN A 20 -5.18 -15.50 -1.99
N ARG A 21 -4.93 -14.76 -3.08
CA ARG A 21 -4.66 -13.32 -3.05
C ARG A 21 -5.82 -12.56 -2.40
N LYS A 22 -7.07 -12.87 -2.77
CA LYS A 22 -8.26 -12.25 -2.19
C LYS A 22 -8.39 -12.55 -0.69
N ALA A 23 -8.10 -13.78 -0.28
CA ALA A 23 -8.08 -14.15 1.14
C ALA A 23 -7.06 -13.33 1.93
N VAL A 24 -5.81 -13.20 1.42
CA VAL A 24 -4.77 -12.38 2.05
C VAL A 24 -5.15 -10.90 2.14
N ILE A 25 -5.79 -10.35 1.09
CA ILE A 25 -6.28 -8.97 1.11
C ILE A 25 -7.39 -8.78 2.16
N ASN A 26 -8.27 -9.78 2.34
CA ASN A 26 -9.31 -9.71 3.36
C ASN A 26 -8.74 -9.79 4.78
N ARG A 27 -7.74 -10.66 5.01
CA ARG A 27 -7.01 -10.72 6.28
C ARG A 27 -6.43 -9.36 6.65
N ALA A 28 -5.81 -8.66 5.71
CA ALA A 28 -5.22 -7.35 5.94
C ALA A 28 -6.23 -6.22 6.23
N LYS A 29 -7.53 -6.46 6.05
CA LYS A 29 -8.60 -5.53 6.43
C LYS A 29 -9.15 -5.81 7.83
N ASP A 30 -8.89 -7.00 8.36
CA ASP A 30 -9.34 -7.40 9.68
C ASP A 30 -8.34 -6.89 10.73
N PRO A 31 -8.74 -5.97 11.63
CA PRO A 31 -7.84 -5.44 12.64
C PRO A 31 -7.45 -6.48 13.72
N GLU A 32 -8.16 -7.59 13.82
CA GLU A 32 -7.87 -8.66 14.78
C GLU A 32 -7.02 -9.80 14.17
N ASP A 33 -6.69 -9.72 12.86
CA ASP A 33 -5.80 -10.70 12.21
C ASP A 33 -4.34 -10.44 12.58
N GLU A 34 -3.56 -11.52 12.66
CA GLU A 34 -2.12 -11.50 12.94
C GLU A 34 -1.27 -10.91 11.80
N LEU A 35 -1.83 -10.70 10.61
CA LEU A 35 -1.12 -10.19 9.45
C LEU A 35 -0.73 -8.71 9.62
N GLN A 36 0.57 -8.46 9.76
CA GLN A 36 1.10 -7.10 10.02
C GLN A 36 1.70 -6.40 8.80
N LEU A 37 2.15 -7.14 7.78
CA LEU A 37 2.86 -6.58 6.63
C LEU A 37 2.38 -7.17 5.31
N LEU A 38 2.08 -6.28 4.37
CA LEU A 38 1.81 -6.61 2.97
C LEU A 38 2.82 -5.91 2.07
N ILE A 39 3.55 -6.69 1.28
CA ILE A 39 4.42 -6.17 0.22
C ILE A 39 3.68 -6.29 -1.10
N VAL A 40 3.47 -5.14 -1.75
CA VAL A 40 2.75 -5.05 -3.03
C VAL A 40 3.58 -4.30 -4.06
N ASN A 41 3.39 -4.64 -5.33
CA ASN A 41 4.07 -3.97 -6.44
C ASN A 41 3.20 -2.84 -7.02
N ASN A 42 2.08 -3.20 -7.66
CA ASN A 42 1.18 -2.24 -8.34
C ASN A 42 -0.29 -2.37 -7.91
N MET A 43 -0.59 -3.30 -7.02
CA MET A 43 -1.95 -3.55 -6.54
C MET A 43 -2.17 -2.77 -5.25
N LEU A 44 -3.44 -2.58 -4.88
CA LEU A 44 -3.86 -1.92 -3.63
C LEU A 44 -3.49 -0.42 -3.55
N LEU A 45 -2.83 0.12 -4.58
CA LEU A 45 -2.60 1.56 -4.75
C LEU A 45 -3.86 2.32 -5.20
N THR A 46 -4.94 1.62 -5.56
CA THR A 46 -6.28 2.18 -5.77
C THR A 46 -7.36 1.23 -5.24
N GLY A 47 -8.45 1.77 -4.69
CA GLY A 47 -9.63 1.00 -4.25
C GLY A 47 -9.45 0.11 -3.01
N PHE A 48 -8.24 -0.03 -2.48
CA PHE A 48 -8.01 -0.68 -1.19
C PHE A 48 -8.23 0.31 -0.05
N ASP A 49 -9.11 -0.06 0.88
CA ASP A 49 -9.47 0.72 2.05
C ASP A 49 -9.43 -0.22 3.26
N ALA A 50 -8.59 0.13 4.23
CA ALA A 50 -8.39 -0.59 5.47
C ALA A 50 -8.03 0.46 6.54
N PRO A 51 -9.03 1.03 7.25
CA PRO A 51 -8.83 2.14 8.17
C PRO A 51 -7.81 1.87 9.29
N SER A 52 -7.66 0.60 9.67
CA SER A 52 -6.70 0.11 10.67
C SER A 52 -5.23 0.24 10.24
N ILE A 53 -4.94 0.36 8.94
CA ILE A 53 -3.56 0.49 8.45
C ILE A 53 -2.98 1.82 8.90
N HIS A 54 -1.87 1.75 9.65
CA HIS A 54 -1.19 2.92 10.18
C HIS A 54 -0.05 3.42 9.29
N THR A 55 0.77 2.50 8.72
CA THR A 55 2.01 2.86 8.03
C THR A 55 1.99 2.38 6.59
N MET A 56 2.45 3.22 5.66
CA MET A 56 2.70 2.84 4.26
C MET A 56 4.13 3.19 3.86
N TYR A 57 4.83 2.20 3.30
CA TYR A 57 6.16 2.37 2.73
C TYR A 57 6.07 2.51 1.21
N LEU A 58 6.70 3.54 0.66
CA LEU A 58 6.71 3.83 -0.77
C LEU A 58 8.14 3.86 -1.31
N ASP A 59 8.43 2.88 -2.18
CA ASP A 59 9.68 2.79 -2.94
C ASP A 59 9.50 3.22 -4.41
N ARG A 60 8.46 4.01 -4.70
CA ARG A 60 8.17 4.48 -6.06
C ARG A 60 7.83 5.96 -6.05
N PRO A 61 8.22 6.70 -7.11
CA PRO A 61 7.89 8.11 -7.23
C PRO A 61 6.37 8.25 -7.44
N LEU A 62 5.66 8.69 -6.41
CA LEU A 62 4.30 9.21 -6.50
C LEU A 62 4.33 10.74 -6.61
N ARG A 63 3.39 11.31 -7.37
CA ARG A 63 3.28 12.76 -7.62
C ARG A 63 1.83 13.21 -7.65
N GLY A 64 1.61 14.49 -7.37
CA GLY A 64 0.31 15.17 -7.47
C GLY A 64 -0.82 14.37 -6.79
N ALA A 65 -1.92 14.19 -7.51
CA ALA A 65 -3.12 13.52 -7.01
C ALA A 65 -2.87 12.09 -6.49
N GLY A 66 -1.95 11.33 -7.10
CA GLY A 66 -1.65 9.97 -6.66
C GLY A 66 -1.03 9.93 -5.26
N LEU A 67 -0.18 10.90 -4.94
CA LEU A 67 0.42 11.05 -3.63
C LEU A 67 -0.60 11.50 -2.58
N MET A 68 -1.45 12.47 -2.92
CA MET A 68 -2.53 12.93 -2.02
C MET A 68 -3.54 11.82 -1.71
N GLN A 69 -3.90 11.01 -2.71
CA GLN A 69 -4.75 9.84 -2.50
C GLN A 69 -4.10 8.80 -1.58
N ALA A 70 -2.79 8.59 -1.73
CA ALA A 70 -2.03 7.68 -0.89
C ALA A 70 -2.01 8.19 0.57
N LEU A 71 -1.72 9.47 0.79
CA LEU A 71 -1.75 10.13 2.11
C LEU A 71 -3.13 10.03 2.77
N ALA A 72 -4.20 10.34 2.03
CA ALA A 72 -5.57 10.31 2.56
C ALA A 72 -6.00 8.91 3.02
N ARG A 73 -5.47 7.84 2.40
CA ARG A 73 -5.76 6.47 2.81
C ARG A 73 -5.05 6.07 4.08
N VAL A 74 -3.80 6.47 4.24
CA VAL A 74 -3.06 6.24 5.50
C VAL A 74 -3.68 7.06 6.63
N ASN A 75 -4.25 8.22 6.36
CA ASN A 75 -4.90 9.07 7.36
C ASN A 75 -6.39 8.75 7.61
N ARG A 76 -6.87 7.55 7.26
CA ARG A 76 -8.21 7.10 7.65
C ARG A 76 -8.33 6.99 9.18
N ARG A 77 -9.40 7.58 9.74
CA ARG A 77 -9.71 7.52 11.18
C ARG A 77 -9.99 6.08 11.60
N PHE A 78 -9.36 5.63 12.67
CA PHE A 78 -9.58 4.33 13.29
C PHE A 78 -9.39 4.42 14.81
N ARG A 79 -9.95 3.48 15.56
CA ARG A 79 -9.92 3.50 17.03
C ARG A 79 -8.47 3.48 17.52
N LYS A 80 -8.11 4.42 18.41
CA LYS A 80 -6.75 4.59 18.98
C LYS A 80 -5.65 4.89 17.94
N LYS A 81 -6.01 5.32 16.74
CA LYS A 81 -5.08 5.79 15.71
C LYS A 81 -5.13 7.31 15.65
N GLU A 82 -4.09 7.96 16.15
CA GLU A 82 -3.98 9.42 16.19
C GLU A 82 -3.54 9.99 14.84
N GLU A 83 -2.62 9.30 14.18
CA GLU A 83 -2.04 9.72 12.90
C GLU A 83 -1.78 8.51 11.98
N GLY A 84 -1.37 8.83 10.76
CA GLY A 84 -0.92 7.87 9.77
C GLY A 84 0.51 8.21 9.34
N LEU A 85 1.34 7.18 9.15
CA LEU A 85 2.74 7.34 8.79
C LEU A 85 2.99 6.96 7.33
N LEU A 86 3.45 7.93 6.54
CA LEU A 86 3.93 7.71 5.19
C LEU A 86 5.46 7.74 5.18
N VAL A 87 6.09 6.60 4.89
CA VAL A 87 7.53 6.49 4.73
C VAL A 87 7.83 6.34 3.25
N GLY A 88 8.71 7.15 2.70
CA GLY A 88 9.21 6.88 1.36
C GLY A 88 10.53 7.54 1.09
N TYR A 89 11.15 7.09 -0.01
CA TYR A 89 12.51 7.44 -0.36
C TYR A 89 12.53 8.65 -1.32
N ALA A 90 13.62 9.41 -1.30
CA ALA A 90 13.81 10.57 -2.17
C ALA A 90 13.60 10.17 -3.64
N PRO A 91 12.78 10.89 -4.44
CA PRO A 91 12.32 12.28 -4.29
C PRO A 91 10.88 12.46 -3.74
N LEU A 92 10.38 11.56 -2.87
CA LEU A 92 9.00 11.65 -2.38
C LEU A 92 8.70 12.96 -1.63
N THR A 93 9.62 13.43 -0.80
CA THR A 93 9.44 14.65 0.01
C THR A 93 9.22 15.90 -0.85
N GLU A 94 9.99 16.07 -1.92
CA GLU A 94 9.83 17.19 -2.86
C GLU A 94 8.49 17.10 -3.60
N ASN A 95 8.09 15.89 -4.01
CA ASN A 95 6.79 15.68 -4.66
C ASN A 95 5.63 15.96 -3.69
N LEU A 96 5.80 15.66 -2.40
CA LEU A 96 4.82 15.96 -1.36
C LEU A 96 4.66 17.46 -1.16
N GLN A 97 5.77 18.19 -1.02
CA GLN A 97 5.72 19.65 -0.87
C GLN A 97 5.04 20.32 -2.07
N LYS A 98 5.35 19.88 -3.29
CA LYS A 98 4.69 20.37 -4.51
C LYS A 98 3.20 20.04 -4.52
N ALA A 99 2.84 18.79 -4.19
CA ALA A 99 1.44 18.36 -4.18
C ALA A 99 0.60 19.10 -3.13
N ILE A 100 1.16 19.46 -1.98
CA ILE A 100 0.50 20.27 -0.96
C ILE A 100 0.37 21.73 -1.44
N ALA A 101 1.38 22.28 -2.10
CA ALA A 101 1.35 23.66 -2.59
C ALA A 101 0.36 23.88 -3.76
N GLU A 102 0.01 22.82 -4.49
CA GLU A 102 -1.02 22.83 -5.55
C GLU A 102 -2.46 22.79 -5.01
N TYR A 103 -2.65 22.60 -3.69
CA TYR A 103 -3.95 22.41 -3.05
C TYR A 103 -4.29 23.56 -2.08
#